data_AF-A0A0Q6KCV2-F1
#
_entry.id   AF-A0A0Q6KCV2-F1
#
_cell.length_a   1.000
_cell.length_b   1.000
_cell.length_c   1.000
_cell.angle_alpha   90.00
_cell.angle_beta   90.00
_cell.angle_gamma   90.00
#
_symmetry.space_group_name_H-M   'P 1'
#
loop_
_entity.id
_entity.type
_entity.pdbx_description
1 polymer ?
#
loop_
_entity_poly.entity_id
_entity_poly.type
_entity_poly.pdbx_seq_one_letter_code
_entity_poly.pdbx_strand_id
1 'polypeptide(L)'
;MPQINWTQTAGLTGFALAAIFCWRAADRQRGPWRMLAMFYALLCVELVANTRHTLLRTIGGIFGLGSYYMDRRPVQLAALAILVGLVVWLAWRTMRTAARRPGVRSARIVALAATSLFAAEIVSLHQIDAVMYRRIGPVMLIGWLWLACGVCAAIVAVGARPARKRRSR
;
A
#
# COMPACT_ATOMS: atom_id res chain seq x y z
N MET A 1 -0.73 -23.81 6.96
CA MET A 1 -1.23 -22.42 6.80
C MET A 1 -0.17 -21.47 7.32
N PRO A 2 0.16 -20.36 6.64
CA PRO A 2 1.12 -19.38 7.15
C PRO A 2 0.61 -18.82 8.48
N GLN A 3 1.44 -18.84 9.53
CA GLN A 3 1.10 -18.22 10.81
C GLN A 3 1.12 -16.70 10.64
N ILE A 4 -0.06 -16.07 10.70
CA ILE A 4 -0.19 -14.61 10.67
C ILE A 4 0.37 -14.06 11.97
N ASN A 5 1.36 -13.17 11.87
CA ASN A 5 1.93 -12.49 13.03
C ASN A 5 1.18 -11.18 13.34
N TRP A 6 1.38 -10.63 14.55
CA TRP A 6 0.72 -9.40 14.98
C TRP A 6 0.95 -8.21 14.04
N THR A 7 2.13 -8.11 13.42
CA THR A 7 2.46 -7.05 12.44
C THR A 7 1.60 -7.15 11.18
N GLN A 8 1.41 -8.37 10.66
CA GLN A 8 0.53 -8.62 9.51
C GLN A 8 -0.92 -8.33 9.86
N THR A 9 -1.38 -8.74 11.06
CA THR A 9 -2.74 -8.43 11.53
C THR A 9 -2.99 -6.92 11.59
N ALA A 10 -2.03 -6.13 12.07
CA ALA A 10 -2.15 -4.67 12.09
C ALA A 10 -2.30 -4.09 10.68
N GLY A 11 -1.46 -4.51 9.72
CA GLY A 11 -1.56 -4.09 8.33
C GLY A 11 -2.87 -4.50 7.66
N LEU A 12 -3.28 -5.76 7.85
CA LEU A 12 -4.54 -6.29 7.32
C LEU A 12 -5.75 -5.52 7.84
N THR A 13 -5.77 -5.21 9.13
CA THR A 13 -6.85 -4.45 9.75
C THR A 13 -6.94 -3.05 9.13
N GLY A 14 -5.81 -2.35 9.01
CA GLY A 14 -5.76 -1.03 8.40
C GLY A 14 -6.24 -1.02 6.95
N PHE A 15 -5.70 -1.91 6.12
CA PHE A 15 -6.04 -1.96 4.70
C PHE A 15 -7.45 -2.49 4.43
N ALA A 16 -7.94 -3.44 5.23
CA ALA A 16 -9.33 -3.90 5.12
C ALA A 16 -10.31 -2.76 5.43
N LEU A 17 -10.06 -1.97 6.48
CA LEU A 17 -10.86 -0.78 6.78
C LEU A 17 -10.82 0.21 5.60
N ALA A 18 -9.62 0.53 5.10
CA ALA A 18 -9.46 1.43 3.97
C ALA A 18 -10.22 0.95 2.72
N ALA A 19 -10.16 -0.34 2.40
CA ALA A 19 -10.86 -0.94 1.27
C ALA A 19 -12.38 -0.82 1.42
N ILE A 20 -12.93 -1.19 2.58
CA ILE A 20 -14.37 -1.13 2.85
C ILE A 20 -14.89 0.31 2.76
N PHE A 21 -14.21 1.27 3.40
CA PHE A 21 -14.65 2.65 3.40
C PHE A 21 -14.47 3.33 2.04
N CYS A 22 -13.39 3.03 1.31
CA CYS A 22 -13.23 3.49 -0.07
C CYS A 22 -14.33 2.92 -0.97
N TRP A 23 -14.71 1.65 -0.80
CA TRP A 23 -15.79 1.04 -1.60
C TRP A 23 -17.12 1.75 -1.36
N ARG A 24 -17.48 1.96 -0.08
CA ARG A 24 -18.69 2.71 0.29
C ARG A 24 -18.68 4.15 -0.22
N ALA A 25 -17.51 4.81 -0.21
CA ALA A 25 -17.37 6.15 -0.77
C ALA A 25 -17.59 6.16 -2.30
N ALA A 26 -17.26 5.05 -2.98
CA ALA A 26 -17.43 4.90 -4.41
C ALA A 26 -18.90 4.78 -4.84
N ASP A 27 -19.73 4.13 -4.02
CA ASP A 27 -21.17 4.04 -4.29
C ASP A 27 -21.88 5.39 -4.12
N ARG A 28 -21.37 6.24 -3.22
CA ARG A 28 -21.89 7.60 -2.99
C ARG A 28 -21.38 8.63 -3.98
N GLN A 29 -20.23 8.39 -4.60
CA GLN A 29 -19.55 9.38 -5.43
C GLN A 29 -18.85 8.78 -6.63
N ARG A 30 -19.12 9.37 -7.81
CA ARG A 30 -18.25 9.18 -8.98
C ARG A 30 -16.86 9.75 -8.67
N GLY A 31 -15.84 8.91 -8.72
CA GLY A 31 -14.45 9.25 -8.38
C GLY A 31 -13.54 8.01 -8.40
N PRO A 32 -12.25 8.16 -8.04
CA PRO A 32 -11.29 7.06 -8.02
C PRO A 32 -11.46 6.11 -6.84
N TRP A 33 -12.55 6.22 -6.07
CA TRP A 33 -12.78 5.47 -4.84
C TRP A 33 -12.84 3.95 -5.05
N ARG A 34 -13.44 3.46 -6.16
CA ARG A 34 -13.39 2.02 -6.50
C ARG A 34 -11.96 1.55 -6.74
N MET A 35 -11.17 2.35 -7.45
CA MET A 35 -9.77 2.04 -7.74
C MET A 35 -8.93 1.99 -6.45
N LEU A 36 -9.15 2.94 -5.53
CA LEU A 36 -8.50 2.95 -4.22
C LEU A 36 -8.94 1.75 -3.37
N ALA A 37 -10.22 1.37 -3.40
CA ALA A 37 -10.71 0.19 -2.69
C ALA A 37 -10.05 -1.09 -3.19
N MET A 38 -9.97 -1.27 -4.52
CA MET A 38 -9.27 -2.39 -5.14
C MET A 38 -7.78 -2.38 -4.79
N PHE A 39 -7.14 -1.21 -4.78
CA PHE A 39 -5.74 -1.07 -4.39
C PHE A 39 -5.50 -1.56 -2.95
N TYR A 40 -6.29 -1.09 -1.97
CA TYR A 40 -6.15 -1.57 -0.59
C TYR A 40 -6.51 -3.05 -0.41
N ALA A 41 -7.49 -3.56 -1.17
CA ALA A 41 -7.80 -5.00 -1.18
C ALA A 41 -6.63 -5.84 -1.72
N LEU A 42 -5.95 -5.37 -2.78
CA LEU A 42 -4.74 -6.01 -3.29
C LEU A 42 -3.61 -6.02 -2.27
N LEU A 43 -3.43 -4.93 -1.50
CA LEU A 43 -2.45 -4.91 -0.40
C LEU A 43 -2.78 -5.93 0.70
N CYS A 44 -4.06 -6.16 1.02
CA CYS A 44 -4.45 -7.24 1.92
C CYS A 44 -4.09 -8.63 1.36
N VAL A 45 -4.37 -8.85 0.07
CA VAL A 45 -4.04 -10.12 -0.59
C VAL A 45 -2.53 -10.35 -0.58
N GLU A 46 -1.73 -9.32 -0.86
CA GLU A 46 -0.26 -9.37 -0.78
C GLU A 46 0.19 -9.79 0.62
N LEU A 47 -0.33 -9.15 1.67
CA LEU A 47 0.03 -9.45 3.07
C LEU A 47 -0.30 -10.89 3.48
N VAL A 48 -1.44 -11.44 3.04
CA VAL A 48 -1.85 -12.82 3.32
C VAL A 48 -1.03 -13.82 2.51
N ALA A 49 -0.90 -13.57 1.20
CA ALA A 49 -0.13 -14.42 0.31
C ALA A 49 1.37 -14.39 0.64
N ASN A 50 1.79 -13.35 1.39
CA ASN A 50 3.17 -13.11 1.79
C ASN A 50 4.11 -13.17 0.58
N THR A 51 3.61 -12.67 -0.55
CA THR A 51 4.21 -12.84 -1.87
C THR A 51 5.62 -12.31 -1.88
N ARG A 52 5.93 -11.23 -1.15
CA ARG A 52 7.29 -10.72 -0.97
C ARG A 52 8.30 -11.78 -0.49
N HIS A 53 7.96 -12.58 0.52
CA HIS A 53 8.88 -13.57 1.08
C HIS A 53 8.95 -14.83 0.23
N THR A 54 7.84 -15.18 -0.42
CA THR A 54 7.81 -16.29 -1.39
C THR A 54 8.60 -15.93 -2.64
N LEU A 55 8.47 -14.72 -3.18
CA LEU A 55 9.26 -14.24 -4.31
C LEU A 55 10.75 -14.30 -3.98
N LEU A 56 11.15 -13.75 -2.82
CA LEU A 56 12.54 -13.77 -2.37
C LEU A 56 13.09 -15.20 -2.18
N ARG A 57 12.28 -16.15 -1.67
CA ARG A 57 12.68 -17.56 -1.52
C ARG A 57 12.74 -18.31 -2.84
N THR A 58 11.73 -18.15 -3.70
CA THR A 58 11.67 -18.80 -5.01
C THR A 58 12.79 -18.32 -5.92
N ILE A 59 13.09 -17.02 -5.88
CA ILE A 59 14.27 -16.46 -6.55
C ILE A 59 15.55 -17.08 -5.96
N GLY A 60 15.70 -17.11 -4.62
CA GLY A 60 16.86 -17.74 -3.98
C GLY A 60 17.06 -19.22 -4.34
N GLY A 61 15.97 -19.96 -4.53
CA GLY A 61 15.98 -21.38 -4.91
C GLY A 61 16.25 -21.63 -6.39
N ILE A 62 15.66 -20.84 -7.30
CA ILE A 62 15.87 -20.96 -8.75
C ILE A 62 17.31 -20.63 -9.13
N PHE A 63 17.92 -19.66 -8.45
CA PHE A 63 19.30 -19.25 -8.74
C PHE A 63 20.37 -20.06 -7.99
N GLY A 64 20.01 -21.13 -7.27
CA GLY A 64 20.97 -22.05 -6.64
C GLY A 64 21.99 -21.35 -5.73
N LEU A 65 21.54 -20.36 -4.95
CA LEU A 65 22.44 -19.44 -4.24
C LEU A 65 22.95 -20.02 -2.91
N GLY A 66 23.81 -21.03 -3.02
CA GLY A 66 24.73 -21.43 -1.95
C GLY A 66 25.95 -20.50 -1.81
N SER A 67 26.28 -19.67 -2.81
CA SER A 67 27.53 -18.88 -2.76
C SER A 67 27.51 -17.44 -3.33
N TYR A 68 26.41 -16.91 -3.86
CA TYR A 68 26.39 -15.56 -4.46
C TYR A 68 25.37 -14.62 -3.81
N TYR A 69 25.70 -14.14 -2.62
CA TYR A 69 24.96 -13.08 -1.93
C TYR A 69 25.02 -11.70 -2.62
N MET A 70 25.81 -11.55 -3.70
CA MET A 70 26.14 -10.28 -4.33
C MET A 70 25.20 -9.82 -5.47
N ASP A 71 24.37 -10.71 -6.03
CA ASP A 71 23.69 -10.44 -7.32
C ASP A 71 22.14 -10.34 -7.23
N ARG A 72 21.62 -9.90 -6.08
CA ARG A 72 20.16 -9.65 -5.88
C ARG A 72 19.64 -8.39 -6.59
N ARG A 73 20.55 -7.54 -7.08
CA ARG A 73 20.25 -6.20 -7.61
C ARG A 73 19.26 -6.19 -8.79
N PRO A 74 19.42 -6.96 -9.88
CA PRO A 74 18.59 -6.79 -11.07
C PRO A 74 17.12 -7.18 -10.86
N VAL A 75 16.84 -8.20 -10.06
CA VAL A 75 15.44 -8.64 -9.81
C VAL A 75 14.75 -7.73 -8.80
N GLN A 76 15.45 -7.28 -7.76
CA GLN A 76 14.94 -6.22 -6.88
C GLN A 76 14.68 -4.94 -7.66
N LEU A 77 15.55 -4.57 -8.61
CA LEU A 77 15.37 -3.43 -9.50
C LEU A 77 14.15 -3.59 -10.40
N ALA A 78 13.86 -4.79 -10.92
CA ALA A 78 12.67 -5.02 -11.75
C ALA A 78 11.36 -4.92 -10.95
N ALA A 79 11.29 -5.56 -9.77
CA ALA A 79 10.13 -5.45 -8.88
C ALA A 79 9.93 -4.01 -8.38
N LEU A 80 11.03 -3.34 -8.03
CA LEU A 80 11.03 -1.92 -7.69
C LEU A 80 10.55 -1.07 -8.86
N ALA A 81 10.99 -1.34 -10.10
CA ALA A 81 10.59 -0.59 -11.28
C ALA A 81 9.08 -0.74 -11.56
N ILE A 82 8.51 -1.93 -11.37
CA ILE A 82 7.06 -2.15 -11.50
C ILE A 82 6.32 -1.36 -10.42
N LEU A 83 6.78 -1.44 -9.17
CA LEU A 83 6.13 -0.74 -8.06
C LEU A 83 6.25 0.78 -8.19
N VAL A 84 7.43 1.29 -8.52
CA VAL A 84 7.68 2.71 -8.84
C VAL A 84 6.85 3.13 -10.05
N GLY A 85 6.75 2.29 -11.08
CA GLY A 85 5.86 2.53 -12.22
C GLY A 85 4.40 2.67 -11.80
N LEU A 86 3.94 1.81 -10.89
CA LEU A 86 2.59 1.88 -10.31
C LEU A 86 2.40 3.16 -9.49
N VAL A 87 3.37 3.51 -8.63
CA VAL A 87 3.42 4.74 -7.82
C VAL A 87 3.36 5.98 -8.70
N VAL A 88 4.20 6.05 -9.73
CA VAL A 88 4.29 7.16 -10.68
C VAL A 88 3.02 7.26 -11.50
N TRP A 89 2.47 6.13 -11.96
CA TRP A 89 1.21 6.11 -12.69
C TRP A 89 0.04 6.60 -11.82
N LEU A 90 -0.03 6.12 -10.56
CA LEU A 90 -0.98 6.60 -9.56
C LEU A 90 -0.81 8.10 -9.35
N ALA A 91 0.40 8.57 -9.03
CA ALA A 91 0.77 9.97 -8.81
C ALA A 91 0.42 10.86 -10.01
N TRP A 92 0.71 10.43 -11.23
CA TRP A 92 0.37 11.15 -12.45
C TRP A 92 -1.15 11.25 -12.68
N ARG A 93 -1.88 10.13 -12.48
CA ARG A 93 -3.34 10.13 -12.42
C ARG A 93 -3.85 11.06 -11.32
N THR A 94 -3.15 11.16 -10.19
CA THR A 94 -3.52 12.07 -9.09
C THR A 94 -3.46 13.52 -9.53
N MET A 95 -2.33 13.95 -10.10
CA MET A 95 -2.09 15.33 -10.51
C MET A 95 -3.07 15.80 -11.58
N ARG A 96 -3.37 14.94 -12.56
CA ARG A 96 -4.30 15.28 -13.66
C ARG A 96 -5.77 15.43 -13.23
N THR A 97 -6.18 14.85 -12.11
CA THR A 97 -7.61 14.83 -11.71
C THR A 97 -7.89 15.41 -10.32
N ALA A 98 -6.84 15.80 -9.56
CA ALA A 98 -6.97 16.32 -8.20
C ALA A 98 -7.60 17.72 -8.11
N ALA A 99 -7.66 18.47 -9.22
CA ALA A 99 -8.05 19.88 -9.22
C ALA A 99 -9.50 20.19 -8.74
N ARG A 100 -10.36 19.19 -8.50
CA ARG A 100 -11.79 19.45 -8.21
C ARG A 100 -12.35 18.89 -6.90
N ARG A 101 -11.62 18.06 -6.13
CA ARG A 101 -12.16 17.47 -4.87
C ARG A 101 -11.08 17.22 -3.80
N PRO A 102 -11.05 17.99 -2.70
CA PRO A 102 -9.99 17.88 -1.68
C PRO A 102 -9.91 16.50 -1.01
N GLY A 103 -11.04 15.84 -0.74
CA GLY A 103 -11.04 14.48 -0.17
C GLY A 103 -10.37 13.43 -1.06
N VAL A 104 -10.46 13.59 -2.38
CA VAL A 104 -9.79 12.69 -3.33
C VAL A 104 -8.27 12.90 -3.31
N ARG A 105 -7.81 14.15 -3.16
CA ARG A 105 -6.38 14.47 -3.04
C ARG A 105 -5.77 13.83 -1.81
N SER A 106 -6.41 13.96 -0.64
CA SER A 106 -5.90 13.37 0.60
C SER A 106 -5.87 11.84 0.52
N ALA A 107 -6.92 11.19 0.00
CA ALA A 107 -6.97 9.73 -0.10
C ALA A 107 -5.84 9.18 -0.98
N ARG A 108 -5.50 9.91 -2.02
CA ARG A 108 -4.41 9.59 -2.93
C ARG A 108 -3.01 9.77 -2.32
N ILE A 109 -2.81 10.83 -1.52
CA ILE A 109 -1.56 11.02 -0.77
C ILE A 109 -1.35 9.86 0.20
N VAL A 110 -2.41 9.42 0.88
CA VAL A 110 -2.33 8.28 1.80
C VAL A 110 -2.05 6.97 1.06
N ALA A 111 -2.65 6.76 -0.11
CA ALA A 111 -2.33 5.61 -0.96
C ALA A 111 -0.87 5.64 -1.45
N LEU A 112 -0.36 6.83 -1.81
CA LEU A 112 1.04 7.02 -2.19
C LEU A 112 1.97 6.66 -1.02
N ALA A 113 1.68 7.14 0.19
CA ALA A 113 2.43 6.81 1.39
C ALA A 113 2.44 5.30 1.69
N ALA A 114 1.28 4.64 1.60
CA ALA A 114 1.18 3.19 1.76
C ALA A 114 2.04 2.45 0.72
N THR A 115 2.03 2.90 -0.53
CA THR A 115 2.84 2.28 -1.60
C THR A 115 4.33 2.49 -1.38
N SER A 116 4.74 3.69 -0.93
CA SER A 116 6.14 3.96 -0.60
C SER A 116 6.66 3.10 0.55
N LEU A 117 5.80 2.73 1.51
CA LEU A 117 6.18 1.79 2.58
C LEU A 117 6.45 0.38 2.04
N PHE A 118 5.61 -0.11 1.12
CA PHE A 118 5.87 -1.38 0.44
C PHE A 118 7.12 -1.32 -0.43
N ALA A 119 7.37 -0.18 -1.08
CA ALA A 119 8.59 0.03 -1.86
C ALA A 119 9.83 -0.05 -0.97
N ALA A 120 9.82 0.66 0.15
CA ALA A 120 10.90 0.65 1.12
C ALA A 120 11.20 -0.77 1.62
N GLU A 121 10.16 -1.57 1.89
CA GLU A 121 10.30 -2.96 2.32
C GLU A 121 10.87 -3.88 1.24
N ILE A 122 10.51 -3.68 -0.03
CA ILE A 122 11.02 -4.48 -1.16
C ILE A 122 12.48 -4.12 -1.48
N VAL A 123 12.83 -2.84 -1.43
CA VAL A 123 14.20 -2.38 -1.73
C VAL A 123 15.18 -2.76 -0.62
N SER A 124 14.71 -2.94 0.62
CA SER A 124 15.48 -3.50 1.74
C SER A 124 16.92 -2.95 1.77
N LEU A 125 17.03 -1.62 1.86
CA LEU A 125 18.30 -1.01 2.24
C LEU A 125 18.52 -1.35 3.70
N HIS A 126 19.63 -2.03 4.02
CA HIS A 126 19.91 -2.56 5.37
C HIS A 126 19.66 -1.56 6.51
N GLN A 127 19.85 -0.26 6.26
CA GLN A 127 19.60 0.79 7.25
C GLN A 127 18.10 1.11 7.45
N ILE A 128 17.29 1.03 6.39
CA ILE A 128 15.83 1.23 6.48
C ILE A 128 15.19 0.06 7.22
N ASP A 129 15.69 -1.17 7.00
CA ASP A 129 15.20 -2.36 7.67
C ASP A 129 15.38 -2.27 9.20
N ALA A 130 16.52 -1.76 9.66
CA ALA A 130 16.76 -1.56 11.09
C ALA A 130 15.70 -0.67 11.76
N VAL A 131 15.20 0.34 11.04
CA VAL A 131 14.13 1.23 11.53
C VAL A 131 12.76 0.58 11.39
N MET A 132 12.42 0.06 10.20
CA MET A 132 11.09 -0.47 9.91
C MET A 132 10.74 -1.75 10.69
N TYR A 133 11.74 -2.59 10.97
CA TYR A 133 11.58 -3.82 11.75
C TYR A 133 11.82 -3.63 13.25
N ARG A 134 12.02 -2.38 13.72
CA ARG A 134 12.08 -2.08 15.15
C ARG A 134 10.75 -2.48 15.81
N ARG A 135 10.82 -3.30 16.86
CA ARG A 135 9.63 -3.68 17.65
C ARG A 135 9.14 -2.51 18.49
N ILE A 136 7.84 -2.26 18.42
CA ILE A 136 7.11 -1.31 19.27
C ILE A 136 5.96 -2.09 19.90
N GLY A 137 6.22 -2.68 21.08
CA GLY A 137 5.32 -3.64 21.72
C GLY A 137 5.26 -4.97 20.93
N PRO A 138 4.06 -5.55 20.70
CA PRO A 138 3.90 -6.82 19.99
C PRO A 138 4.02 -6.68 18.46
N VAL A 139 4.06 -5.47 17.94
CA VAL A 139 4.01 -5.15 16.51
C VAL A 139 5.27 -4.39 16.09
N MET A 140 5.77 -4.66 14.87
CA MET A 140 6.88 -3.90 14.29
C MET A 140 6.41 -2.53 13.80
N LEU A 141 7.30 -1.54 13.79
CA LEU A 141 6.99 -0.18 13.33
C LEU A 141 6.28 -0.18 11.96
N ILE A 142 6.71 -1.01 11.02
CA ILE A 142 6.05 -1.12 9.70
C ILE A 142 4.56 -1.51 9.77
N GLY A 143 4.18 -2.38 10.70
CA GLY A 143 2.78 -2.75 10.92
C GLY A 143 1.94 -1.59 11.44
N TRP A 144 2.51 -0.77 12.32
CA TRP A 144 1.89 0.47 12.78
C TRP A 144 1.73 1.49 11.66
N LEU A 145 2.72 1.62 10.78
CA LEU A 145 2.68 2.53 9.63
C LEU A 145 1.62 2.11 8.60
N TRP A 146 1.50 0.80 8.32
CA TRP A 146 0.41 0.28 7.49
C TRP A 146 -0.96 0.55 8.09
N LEU A 147 -1.12 0.29 9.39
CA LEU A 147 -2.36 0.57 10.12
C LEU A 147 -2.72 2.06 10.03
N ALA A 148 -1.76 2.95 10.30
CA ALA A 148 -1.94 4.39 10.23
C ALA A 148 -2.37 4.85 8.82
N CYS A 149 -1.72 4.33 7.76
CA CYS A 149 -2.13 4.62 6.38
C CYS A 149 -3.56 4.14 6.11
N GLY A 150 -3.90 2.93 6.54
CA GLY A 150 -5.25 2.38 6.37
C GLY A 150 -6.32 3.21 7.08
N VAL A 151 -6.09 3.56 8.34
CA VAL A 151 -7.00 4.39 9.14
C VAL A 151 -7.17 5.78 8.54
N CYS A 152 -6.07 6.44 8.13
CA CYS A 152 -6.14 7.74 7.46
C CYS A 152 -6.97 7.68 6.17
N ALA A 153 -6.79 6.64 5.35
CA ALA A 153 -7.56 6.46 4.14
C ALA A 153 -9.06 6.25 4.43
N ALA A 154 -9.38 5.46 5.47
CA ALA A 154 -10.75 5.25 5.93
C ALA A 154 -11.39 6.57 6.40
N ILE A 155 -10.70 7.35 7.23
CA ILE A 155 -11.19 8.66 7.71
C ILE A 155 -11.49 9.59 6.52
N VAL A 156 -10.58 9.66 5.55
CA VAL A 156 -10.77 10.50 4.37
C VAL A 156 -11.95 10.02 3.52
N ALA A 157 -12.12 8.70 3.36
CA ALA A 157 -13.24 8.13 2.63
C ALA A 157 -14.59 8.38 3.33
N VAL A 158 -14.63 8.32 4.66
CA VAL A 158 -15.83 8.67 5.46
C VAL A 158 -16.16 10.16 5.33
N GLY A 159 -15.14 11.03 5.39
CA GLY A 159 -15.29 12.47 5.25
C GLY A 159 -15.64 12.94 3.83
N ALA A 160 -15.59 12.04 2.85
CA ALA A 160 -15.91 12.38 1.46
C ALA A 160 -17.41 12.68 1.30
N ARG A 161 -17.73 13.94 1.02
CA ARG A 161 -19.11 14.39 0.72
C ARG A 161 -19.43 14.35 -0.77
N PRO A 162 -20.64 13.89 -1.18
CA PRO A 162 -21.04 13.90 -2.57
C PRO A 162 -20.98 15.31 -3.15
N ALA A 163 -20.54 15.42 -4.40
CA ALA A 163 -20.47 16.71 -5.08
C ALA A 163 -21.87 17.34 -5.09
N ARG A 164 -22.02 18.47 -4.41
CA ARG A 164 -23.27 19.23 -4.36
C ARG A 164 -23.66 19.54 -5.81
N LYS A 165 -24.77 18.97 -6.30
CA LYS A 165 -25.35 19.37 -7.60
C LYS A 165 -25.52 20.88 -7.53
N ARG A 166 -24.73 21.64 -8.30
CA ARG A 166 -25.04 23.05 -8.55
C ARG A 166 -26.41 23.04 -9.19
N ARG A 167 -27.46 23.41 -8.45
CA ARG A 167 -28.75 23.74 -9.05
C ARG A 167 -28.46 24.94 -9.94
N SER A 168 -28.47 24.73 -11.26
CA SER A 168 -28.66 25.81 -12.22
C SER A 168 -29.98 26.46 -11.87
N ARG A 169 -29.93 27.72 -11.46
CA ARG A 169 -31.08 28.63 -11.53
C ARG A 169 -31.20 29.10 -12.96
#